data_AF-A0A928SKK8-F1
#
_entry.id   AF-A0A928SKK8-F1
#
_cell.length_a   1.000
_cell.length_b   1.000
_cell.length_c   1.000
_cell.angle_alpha   90.00
_cell.angle_beta   90.00
_cell.angle_gamma   90.00
#
_symmetry.space_group_name_H-M   'P 1'
#
loop_
_entity.id
_entity.type
_entity.pdbx_description
1 polymer ?
#
loop_
_entity_poly.entity_id
_entity_poly.type
_entity_poly.pdbx_seq_one_letter_code
_entity_poly.pdbx_strand_id
1 'polypeptide(L)'
;MGRIWSWFAFAYGVICLIVLALGFGLIDNFASGTSIPAILVAAAVAAALAGGIGGATAMLQRLGRDLSDAPVSHSFFSYLLQPLTGLVAGILSLFLVSLPGALLVNYATTRTFDLAALAASSPFVALSLLLAWLAGYQLQSWWAKRRSAPATKTAAAPNQPAPASPLAFQIWAEKQQRMSRWSVTWGVLILVYGLIWLVVLLAGLIGSANILPATDSHQLVNLLAAGWPALLAGGIGGVIGMLYDLYRRISFARDFDRQHILAYLVLPLTGLVLGGAMYLFIASGYFSYQALVSQAPLVVDAPAVIVIYLVLGWVAGFRQGALDGLTRRLIQSVIGFFRSILSLLSPKLLWDQASRADALSEIAQQRELFRPLDRD
;
A
#
# COMPACT_ATOMS: atom_id res chain seq x y z
N MET A 1 -15.94 14.14 20.76
CA MET A 1 -14.47 14.16 20.64
C MET A 1 -13.93 13.32 19.48
N GLY A 2 -14.37 12.08 19.26
CA GLY A 2 -13.79 11.18 18.22
C GLY A 2 -13.66 11.77 16.80
N ARG A 3 -14.62 12.60 16.37
CA ARG A 3 -14.60 13.27 15.06
C ARG A 3 -13.43 14.23 14.85
N ILE A 4 -13.00 14.95 15.89
CA ILE A 4 -11.90 15.91 15.76
C ILE A 4 -10.59 15.15 15.56
N TRP A 5 -10.42 14.04 16.27
CA TRP A 5 -9.24 13.17 16.17
C TRP A 5 -9.06 12.55 14.80
N SER A 6 -10.14 12.15 14.12
CA SER A 6 -10.05 11.57 12.78
C SER A 6 -9.54 12.56 11.74
N TRP A 7 -9.93 13.84 11.85
CA TRP A 7 -9.40 14.91 10.99
C TRP A 7 -7.93 15.19 11.25
N PHE A 8 -7.50 15.20 12.53
CA PHE A 8 -6.08 15.33 12.87
C PHE A 8 -5.25 14.16 12.34
N ALA A 9 -5.74 12.93 12.48
CA ALA A 9 -5.08 11.75 11.94
C ALA A 9 -4.96 11.82 10.42
N PHE A 10 -6.03 12.20 9.71
CA PHE A 10 -5.99 12.39 8.26
C PHE A 10 -4.97 13.46 7.85
N ALA A 11 -5.03 14.65 8.46
CA ALA A 11 -4.10 15.74 8.16
C ALA A 11 -2.65 15.33 8.42
N TYR A 12 -2.38 14.64 9.54
CA TYR A 12 -1.05 14.09 9.84
C TYR A 12 -0.58 13.10 8.79
N GLY A 13 -1.43 12.16 8.37
CA GLY A 13 -1.09 11.19 7.32
C GLY A 13 -0.75 11.86 5.98
N VAL A 14 -1.50 12.89 5.59
CA VAL A 14 -1.23 13.69 4.38
C VAL A 14 0.09 14.47 4.50
N ILE A 15 0.30 15.14 5.64
CA ILE A 15 1.55 15.87 5.90
C ILE A 15 2.75 14.92 5.87
N CYS A 16 2.64 13.74 6.48
CA CYS A 16 3.69 12.72 6.40
C CYS A 16 3.96 12.30 4.95
N LEU A 17 2.94 12.05 4.13
CA LEU A 17 3.15 11.71 2.72
C LEU A 17 3.89 12.83 1.96
N ILE A 18 3.50 14.08 2.17
CA ILE A 18 4.15 15.24 1.54
C ILE A 18 5.61 15.36 2.00
N VAL A 19 5.86 15.34 3.31
CA VAL A 19 7.21 15.46 3.87
C VAL A 19 8.11 14.32 3.40
N LEU A 20 7.59 13.09 3.39
CA LEU A 20 8.34 11.92 2.92
C LEU A 20 8.64 11.99 1.43
N ALA A 21 7.69 12.47 0.60
CA ALA A 21 7.89 12.69 -0.82
C ALA A 21 8.93 13.79 -1.09
N LEU A 22 8.88 14.90 -0.37
CA LEU A 22 9.89 15.96 -0.45
C LEU A 22 11.27 15.48 0.01
N GLY A 23 11.31 14.56 0.97
CA GLY A 23 12.54 13.91 1.42
C GLY A 23 13.30 13.21 0.30
N PHE A 24 12.63 12.67 -0.72
CA PHE A 24 13.30 12.05 -1.87
C PHE A 24 14.12 13.06 -2.68
N GLY A 25 13.65 14.30 -2.83
CA GLY A 25 14.41 15.36 -3.51
C GLY A 25 15.67 15.79 -2.76
N LEU A 26 15.77 15.49 -1.47
CA LEU A 26 16.97 15.76 -0.68
C LEU A 26 18.02 14.64 -0.78
N ILE A 27 17.64 13.44 -1.23
CA ILE A 27 18.56 12.28 -1.35
C ILE A 27 19.66 12.57 -2.38
N ASP A 28 19.37 13.34 -3.43
CA ASP A 28 20.36 13.67 -4.46
C ASP A 28 21.59 14.40 -3.89
N ASN A 29 21.42 15.19 -2.83
CA ASN A 29 22.54 15.85 -2.13
C ASN A 29 23.45 14.85 -1.39
N PHE A 30 22.95 13.66 -1.04
CA PHE A 30 23.72 12.60 -0.39
C PHE A 30 24.33 11.64 -1.41
N ALA A 31 23.67 11.44 -2.55
CA ALA A 31 24.08 10.51 -3.59
C ALA A 31 25.24 11.05 -4.46
N SER A 32 25.54 12.34 -4.42
CA SER A 32 26.70 12.93 -5.12
C SER A 32 28.06 12.49 -4.57
N GLY A 33 28.09 11.82 -3.41
CA GLY A 33 29.31 11.22 -2.86
C GLY A 33 29.61 9.88 -3.52
N THR A 34 30.81 9.73 -4.11
CA THR A 34 31.28 8.46 -4.70
C THR A 34 31.69 7.40 -3.66
N SER A 35 31.63 7.73 -2.37
CA SER A 35 32.04 6.82 -1.31
C SER A 35 30.93 5.81 -0.99
N ILE A 36 31.31 4.53 -0.82
CA ILE A 36 30.39 3.45 -0.44
C ILE A 36 29.52 3.81 0.78
N PRO A 37 30.05 4.44 1.85
CA PRO A 37 29.22 4.86 2.99
C PRO A 37 28.15 5.87 2.60
N ALA A 38 28.44 6.84 1.73
CA ALA A 38 27.47 7.84 1.29
C ALA A 38 26.33 7.18 0.49
N ILE A 39 26.68 6.25 -0.40
CA ILE A 39 25.70 5.48 -1.18
C ILE A 39 24.80 4.64 -0.27
N LEU A 40 25.37 3.95 0.73
CA LEU A 40 24.59 3.15 1.68
C LEU A 40 23.66 4.01 2.55
N VAL A 41 24.12 5.19 2.96
CA VAL A 41 23.28 6.16 3.70
C VAL A 41 22.14 6.66 2.82
N ALA A 42 22.41 7.03 1.57
CA ALA A 42 21.38 7.46 0.62
C ALA A 42 20.34 6.36 0.39
N ALA A 43 20.78 5.11 0.18
CA ALA A 43 19.89 3.96 0.03
C ALA A 43 19.06 3.70 1.30
N ALA A 44 19.66 3.79 2.49
CA ALA A 44 18.98 3.62 3.77
C ALA A 44 17.92 4.71 3.99
N VAL A 45 18.22 5.97 3.64
CA VAL A 45 17.27 7.08 3.70
C VAL A 45 16.14 6.84 2.71
N ALA A 46 16.43 6.46 1.46
CA ALA A 46 15.40 6.18 0.45
C ALA A 46 14.47 5.03 0.89
N ALA A 47 15.04 3.94 1.41
CA ALA A 47 14.29 2.81 1.94
C ALA A 47 13.46 3.21 3.17
N ALA A 48 14.02 4.01 4.09
CA ALA A 48 13.26 4.55 5.21
C ALA A 48 12.05 5.32 4.70
N LEU A 49 12.25 6.30 3.82
CA LEU A 49 11.17 7.13 3.26
C LEU A 49 10.10 6.28 2.56
N ALA A 50 10.49 5.31 1.74
CA ALA A 50 9.56 4.38 1.09
C ALA A 50 8.74 3.56 2.11
N GLY A 51 9.40 3.04 3.15
CA GLY A 51 8.73 2.35 4.24
C GLY A 51 7.77 3.26 5.02
N GLY A 52 8.16 4.51 5.27
CA GLY A 52 7.30 5.53 5.88
C GLY A 52 6.06 5.81 5.04
N ILE A 53 6.21 5.91 3.72
CA ILE A 53 5.08 6.07 2.78
C ILE A 53 4.16 4.84 2.87
N GLY A 54 4.73 3.63 2.94
CA GLY A 54 3.97 2.39 3.16
C GLY A 54 3.15 2.42 4.46
N GLY A 55 3.76 2.83 5.57
CA GLY A 55 3.08 2.97 6.87
C GLY A 55 2.00 4.05 6.88
N ALA A 56 2.26 5.22 6.27
CA ALA A 56 1.28 6.29 6.09
C ALA A 56 0.10 5.85 5.20
N THR A 57 0.35 5.04 4.18
CA THR A 57 -0.69 4.50 3.30
C THR A 57 -1.59 3.52 4.04
N ALA A 58 -0.99 2.58 4.77
CA ALA A 58 -1.73 1.66 5.64
C ALA A 58 -2.52 2.42 6.72
N MET A 59 -2.00 3.56 7.17
CA MET A 59 -2.66 4.43 8.15
C MET A 59 -3.92 5.03 7.58
N LEU A 60 -3.82 5.66 6.40
CA LEU A 60 -4.96 6.31 5.76
C LEU A 60 -6.04 5.29 5.38
N GLN A 61 -5.65 4.12 4.88
CA GLN A 61 -6.61 3.04 4.59
C GLN A 61 -7.31 2.53 5.85
N ARG A 62 -6.55 2.32 6.94
CA ARG A 62 -7.13 1.91 8.21
C ARG A 62 -8.09 2.97 8.74
N LEU A 63 -7.68 4.24 8.71
CA LEU A 63 -8.54 5.36 9.11
C LEU A 63 -9.84 5.35 8.28
N GLY A 64 -9.75 5.12 6.97
CA GLY A 64 -10.93 4.99 6.10
C GLY A 64 -11.88 3.85 6.53
N ARG A 65 -11.35 2.68 6.92
CA ARG A 65 -12.16 1.55 7.43
C ARG A 65 -12.72 1.80 8.83
N ASP A 66 -11.90 2.28 9.75
CA ASP A 66 -12.30 2.51 11.14
C ASP A 66 -13.36 3.63 11.24
N LEU A 67 -13.50 4.45 10.18
CA LEU A 67 -14.56 5.46 10.05
C LEU A 67 -15.81 4.95 9.33
N SER A 68 -15.73 3.86 8.55
CA SER A 68 -16.92 3.21 8.01
C SER A 68 -17.60 2.31 9.05
N ASP A 69 -16.82 1.74 9.96
CA ASP A 69 -17.32 0.90 11.05
C ASP A 69 -17.60 1.76 12.30
N ALA A 70 -18.61 1.38 13.09
CA ALA A 70 -19.10 2.10 14.28
C ALA A 70 -17.97 2.65 15.20
N PRO A 71 -18.20 3.72 15.98
CA PRO A 71 -17.14 4.47 16.66
C PRO A 71 -16.29 3.59 17.60
N VAL A 72 -15.15 3.13 17.10
CA VAL A 72 -14.17 2.40 17.90
C VAL A 72 -13.25 3.40 18.59
N SER A 73 -13.15 3.30 19.92
CA SER A 73 -12.20 4.07 20.72
C SER A 73 -10.78 3.56 20.49
N HIS A 74 -10.17 3.94 19.36
CA HIS A 74 -8.75 3.72 19.13
C HIS A 74 -7.94 4.93 19.60
N SER A 75 -6.81 4.66 20.25
CA SER A 75 -5.90 5.73 20.68
C SER A 75 -5.25 6.38 19.46
N PHE A 76 -5.31 7.71 19.40
CA PHE A 76 -4.65 8.54 18.38
C PHE A 76 -3.16 8.16 18.20
N PHE A 77 -2.50 7.80 19.30
CA PHE A 77 -1.13 7.33 19.32
C PHE A 77 -0.86 6.14 18.37
N SER A 78 -1.85 5.25 18.22
CA SER A 78 -1.74 4.12 17.30
C SER A 78 -1.72 4.50 15.83
N TYR A 79 -2.19 5.70 15.48
CA TYR A 79 -2.09 6.28 14.14
C TYR A 79 -0.77 7.03 13.96
N LEU A 80 -0.33 7.79 14.98
CA LEU A 80 0.92 8.55 14.92
C LEU A 80 2.16 7.64 14.68
N LEU A 81 2.17 6.47 15.31
CA LEU A 81 3.29 5.52 15.20
C LEU A 81 3.41 4.85 13.84
N GLN A 82 2.37 4.89 13.01
CA GLN A 82 2.29 4.07 11.80
C GLN A 82 3.35 4.44 10.75
N PRO A 83 3.51 5.73 10.35
CA PRO A 83 4.60 6.14 9.48
C PRO A 83 5.98 5.83 10.10
N LEU A 84 6.16 6.02 11.41
CA LEU A 84 7.42 5.75 12.10
C LEU A 84 7.80 4.26 12.05
N THR A 85 6.85 3.37 12.32
CA THR A 85 7.06 1.93 12.18
C THR A 85 7.33 1.54 10.72
N GLY A 86 6.73 2.27 9.78
CA GLY A 86 7.02 2.15 8.36
C GLY A 86 8.47 2.49 8.02
N LEU A 87 8.99 3.63 8.52
CA LEU A 87 10.39 4.04 8.31
C LEU A 87 11.36 2.95 8.77
N VAL A 88 11.16 2.43 9.99
CA VAL A 88 11.99 1.36 10.56
C VAL A 88 11.88 0.08 9.73
N ALA A 89 10.68 -0.31 9.32
CA ALA A 89 10.45 -1.48 8.47
C ALA A 89 11.15 -1.33 7.10
N GLY A 90 11.18 -0.12 6.55
CA GLY A 90 11.88 0.18 5.31
C GLY A 90 13.39 -0.03 5.42
N ILE A 91 14.01 0.51 6.47
CA ILE A 91 15.44 0.31 6.78
C ILE A 91 15.74 -1.18 6.96
N LEU A 92 14.95 -1.89 7.78
CA LEU A 92 15.14 -3.32 8.01
C LEU A 92 15.00 -4.13 6.71
N SER A 93 14.06 -3.77 5.84
CA SER A 93 13.86 -4.43 4.55
C SER A 93 15.08 -4.26 3.61
N LEU A 94 15.70 -3.09 3.61
CA LEU A 94 16.93 -2.85 2.85
C LEU A 94 18.05 -3.79 3.34
N PHE A 95 18.35 -3.78 4.64
CA PHE A 95 19.50 -4.49 5.18
C PHE A 95 19.31 -6.01 5.30
N LEU A 96 18.09 -6.49 5.54
CA LEU A 96 17.84 -7.91 5.76
C LEU A 96 17.44 -8.67 4.49
N VAL A 97 16.86 -8.00 3.50
CA VAL A 97 16.30 -8.65 2.32
C VAL A 97 16.94 -8.13 1.04
N SER A 98 16.84 -6.82 0.80
CA SER A 98 17.23 -6.26 -0.49
C SER A 98 18.74 -6.36 -0.72
N LEU A 99 19.54 -5.88 0.23
CA LEU A 99 20.99 -5.81 0.12
C LEU A 99 21.63 -7.22 0.08
N PRO A 100 21.29 -8.18 0.98
CA PRO A 100 21.80 -9.54 0.88
C PRO A 100 21.35 -10.26 -0.40
N GLY A 101 20.08 -10.09 -0.80
CA GLY A 101 19.55 -10.72 -2.00
C GLY A 101 20.23 -10.21 -3.26
N ALA A 102 20.44 -8.90 -3.35
CA ALA A 102 21.09 -8.27 -4.49
C ALA A 102 22.59 -8.59 -4.56
N LEU A 103 23.29 -8.65 -3.42
CA LEU A 103 24.67 -9.14 -3.38
C LEU A 103 24.77 -10.59 -3.86
N LEU A 104 23.82 -11.44 -3.49
CA LEU A 104 23.78 -12.84 -3.94
C LEU A 104 23.56 -12.95 -5.45
N VAL A 105 22.64 -12.14 -6.02
CA VAL A 105 22.39 -12.08 -7.47
C VAL A 105 23.59 -11.54 -8.22
N ASN A 106 24.22 -10.46 -7.75
CA ASN A 106 25.43 -9.91 -8.35
C ASN A 106 26.58 -10.92 -8.30
N TYR A 107 26.77 -11.58 -7.17
CA TYR A 107 27.77 -12.65 -7.07
C TYR A 107 27.50 -13.81 -8.03
N ALA A 108 26.23 -14.20 -8.21
CA ALA A 108 25.88 -15.27 -9.15
C ALA A 108 26.15 -14.89 -10.62
N THR A 109 25.97 -13.62 -10.96
CA THR A 109 26.09 -13.12 -12.35
C THR A 109 27.52 -12.71 -12.70
N THR A 110 28.15 -11.87 -11.88
CA THR A 110 29.47 -11.29 -12.16
C THR A 110 30.61 -11.97 -11.42
N ARG A 111 30.32 -12.86 -10.46
CA ARG A 111 31.30 -13.42 -9.51
C ARG A 111 32.02 -12.36 -8.67
N THR A 112 31.45 -11.16 -8.56
CA THR A 112 32.00 -10.06 -7.75
C THR A 112 30.99 -9.57 -6.72
N PHE A 113 31.52 -8.98 -5.63
CA PHE A 113 30.74 -8.29 -4.60
C PHE A 113 30.91 -6.77 -4.72
N ASP A 114 30.72 -6.23 -5.92
CA ASP A 114 30.79 -4.77 -6.11
C ASP A 114 29.52 -4.09 -5.61
N LEU A 115 29.58 -3.58 -4.38
CA LEU A 115 28.51 -2.81 -3.73
C LEU A 115 28.21 -1.49 -4.44
N ALA A 116 29.21 -0.84 -5.04
CA ALA A 116 29.03 0.45 -5.68
C ALA A 116 28.23 0.27 -6.99
N ALA A 117 28.62 -0.71 -7.81
CA ALA A 117 27.89 -1.05 -9.03
C ALA A 117 26.46 -1.52 -8.73
N LEU A 118 26.27 -2.31 -7.66
CA LEU A 118 24.95 -2.80 -7.25
C LEU A 118 24.03 -1.66 -6.79
N ALA A 119 24.53 -0.78 -5.93
CA ALA A 119 23.75 0.33 -5.39
C ALA A 119 23.45 1.41 -6.43
N ALA A 120 24.28 1.53 -7.47
CA ALA A 120 24.05 2.35 -8.65
C ALA A 120 23.18 1.65 -9.72
N SER A 121 22.62 0.47 -9.44
CA SER A 121 21.72 -0.21 -10.38
C SER A 121 20.26 0.18 -10.12
N SER A 122 19.59 0.72 -11.15
CA SER A 122 18.16 1.01 -11.13
C SER A 122 17.25 -0.16 -10.69
N PRO A 123 17.51 -1.45 -11.06
CA PRO A 123 16.77 -2.59 -10.52
C PRO A 123 16.81 -2.66 -8.99
N PHE A 124 18.00 -2.53 -8.42
CA PHE A 124 18.20 -2.67 -6.99
C PHE A 124 17.50 -1.55 -6.23
N VAL A 125 17.60 -0.31 -6.72
CA VAL A 125 16.91 0.84 -6.14
C VAL A 125 15.39 0.64 -6.22
N ALA A 126 14.84 0.26 -7.37
CA ALA A 126 13.40 0.04 -7.52
C ALA A 126 12.88 -1.09 -6.61
N LEU A 127 13.59 -2.23 -6.57
CA LEU A 127 13.22 -3.38 -5.73
C LEU A 127 13.30 -3.03 -4.25
N SER A 128 14.36 -2.34 -3.82
CA SER A 128 14.54 -1.97 -2.42
C SER A 128 13.47 -0.99 -1.94
N LEU A 129 13.12 0.01 -2.76
CA LEU A 129 12.02 0.93 -2.47
C LEU A 129 10.68 0.19 -2.37
N LEU A 130 10.42 -0.75 -3.28
CA LEU A 130 9.21 -1.57 -3.24
C LEU A 130 9.13 -2.42 -1.99
N LEU A 131 10.18 -3.16 -1.67
CA LEU A 131 10.23 -4.04 -0.51
C LEU A 131 10.11 -3.24 0.79
N ALA A 132 10.75 -2.07 0.85
CA ALA A 132 10.63 -1.16 1.98
C ALA A 132 9.20 -0.66 2.17
N TRP A 133 8.55 -0.19 1.09
CA TRP A 133 7.14 0.21 1.11
C TRP A 133 6.23 -0.94 1.55
N LEU A 134 6.42 -2.13 0.99
CA LEU A 134 5.66 -3.33 1.30
C LEU A 134 5.81 -3.73 2.77
N ALA A 135 7.03 -3.65 3.31
CA ALA A 135 7.33 -3.95 4.70
C ALA A 135 6.60 -2.97 5.64
N GLY A 136 6.65 -1.67 5.35
CA GLY A 136 5.91 -0.66 6.11
C GLY A 136 4.40 -0.86 6.07
N TYR A 137 3.84 -1.15 4.89
CA TYR A 137 2.42 -1.42 4.72
C TYR A 137 1.94 -2.66 5.49
N GLN A 138 2.71 -3.76 5.41
CA GLN A 138 2.29 -5.05 5.95
C GLN A 138 2.45 -5.18 7.45
N LEU A 139 3.51 -4.62 8.02
CA LEU A 139 3.73 -4.62 9.46
C LEU A 139 2.45 -4.14 10.16
N GLN A 140 1.84 -3.10 9.59
CA GLN A 140 0.65 -2.49 10.11
C GLN A 140 -0.63 -3.28 9.88
N SER A 141 -0.81 -3.85 8.68
CA SER A 141 -1.95 -4.71 8.36
C SER A 141 -2.02 -5.92 9.30
N TRP A 142 -0.85 -6.45 9.67
CA TRP A 142 -0.69 -7.56 10.59
C TRP A 142 -1.04 -7.17 12.03
N TRP A 143 -0.59 -6.01 12.51
CA TRP A 143 -0.96 -5.51 13.83
C TRP A 143 -2.47 -5.28 13.96
N ALA A 144 -3.11 -4.77 12.90
CA ALA A 144 -4.56 -4.59 12.88
C ALA A 144 -5.28 -5.94 13.05
N LYS A 145 -4.90 -6.97 12.28
CA LYS A 145 -5.49 -8.31 12.36
C LYS A 145 -5.32 -8.99 13.73
N ARG A 146 -4.18 -8.78 14.40
CA ARG A 146 -3.94 -9.35 15.73
C ARG A 146 -4.74 -8.67 16.84
N ARG A 147 -5.04 -7.38 16.70
CA ARG A 147 -5.77 -6.60 17.71
C ARG A 147 -7.27 -6.64 17.54
N SER A 148 -7.77 -6.86 16.31
CA SER A 148 -9.17 -7.19 16.10
C SER A 148 -9.43 -8.58 16.66
N ALA A 149 -9.93 -8.66 17.89
CA ALA A 149 -10.69 -9.83 18.34
C ALA A 149 -11.70 -10.18 17.24
N PRO A 150 -12.02 -11.47 17.01
CA PRO A 150 -13.03 -11.85 16.03
C PRO A 150 -14.28 -11.06 16.36
N ALA A 151 -14.53 -9.99 15.59
CA ALA A 151 -15.73 -9.22 15.75
C ALA A 151 -16.81 -10.25 15.49
N THR A 152 -17.57 -10.58 16.54
CA THR A 152 -18.79 -11.34 16.40
C THR A 152 -19.54 -10.56 15.34
N LYS A 153 -19.53 -11.08 14.10
CA LYS A 153 -20.22 -10.44 12.97
C LYS A 153 -21.63 -10.36 13.48
N THR A 154 -21.99 -9.19 14.00
CA THR A 154 -23.34 -8.91 14.43
C THR A 154 -24.05 -8.97 13.11
N ALA A 155 -24.71 -10.11 12.85
CA ALA A 155 -25.23 -10.46 11.54
C ALA A 155 -25.94 -9.21 11.04
N ALA A 156 -25.46 -8.67 9.91
CA ALA A 156 -25.96 -7.43 9.33
C ALA A 156 -27.48 -7.48 9.47
N ALA A 157 -28.02 -6.59 10.32
CA ALA A 157 -29.37 -6.77 10.86
C ALA A 157 -30.30 -7.08 9.70
N PRO A 158 -30.80 -8.33 9.59
CA PRO A 158 -31.55 -8.74 8.42
C PRO A 158 -32.80 -7.88 8.44
N ASN A 159 -32.94 -7.00 7.44
CA ASN A 159 -34.09 -6.11 7.22
C ASN A 159 -34.76 -5.70 8.54
N GLN A 160 -34.26 -4.66 9.21
CA GLN A 160 -34.96 -4.10 10.37
C GLN A 160 -36.45 -3.99 10.00
N PRO A 161 -37.32 -4.80 10.65
CA PRO A 161 -38.70 -4.90 10.23
C PRO A 161 -39.31 -3.51 10.29
N ALA A 162 -40.15 -3.19 9.31
CA ALA A 162 -40.84 -1.90 9.27
C ALA A 162 -41.44 -1.61 10.67
N PRO A 163 -41.24 -0.41 11.21
CA PRO A 163 -41.61 -0.10 12.59
C PRO A 163 -43.08 -0.44 12.86
N ALA A 164 -43.34 -1.26 13.88
CA ALA A 164 -44.67 -1.80 14.17
C ALA A 164 -45.65 -0.76 14.76
N SER A 165 -45.16 0.40 15.22
CA SER A 165 -46.00 1.47 15.77
C SER A 165 -46.01 2.71 14.87
N PRO A 166 -47.13 3.45 14.80
CA PRO A 166 -47.23 4.70 14.03
C PRO A 166 -46.16 5.73 14.43
N LEU A 167 -45.84 5.80 15.72
CA LEU A 167 -44.80 6.70 16.25
C LEU A 167 -43.40 6.28 15.81
N ALA A 168 -43.08 4.98 15.82
CA ALA A 168 -41.80 4.49 15.30
C ALA A 168 -41.69 4.68 13.78
N PHE A 169 -42.80 4.61 13.04
CA PHE A 169 -42.85 4.94 11.61
C PHE A 169 -42.55 6.41 11.33
N GLN A 170 -43.11 7.34 12.10
CA GLN A 170 -42.81 8.76 11.96
C GLN A 170 -41.32 9.05 12.24
N ILE A 171 -40.77 8.51 13.33
CA ILE A 171 -39.34 8.67 13.65
C ILE A 171 -38.45 8.10 12.54
N TRP A 172 -38.80 6.93 12.02
CA TRP A 172 -38.08 6.31 10.91
C TRP A 172 -38.17 7.15 9.63
N ALA A 173 -39.36 7.64 9.28
CA ALA A 173 -39.58 8.45 8.08
C ALA A 173 -38.84 9.80 8.17
N GLU A 174 -38.87 10.48 9.32
CA GLU A 174 -38.09 11.71 9.54
C GLU A 174 -36.60 11.46 9.43
N LYS A 175 -36.11 10.36 10.01
CA LYS A 175 -34.69 9.96 9.90
C LYS A 175 -34.34 9.73 8.43
N GLN A 176 -35.18 9.04 7.67
CA GLN A 176 -34.97 8.76 6.25
C GLN A 176 -34.98 10.04 5.40
N GLN A 177 -35.91 10.96 5.65
CA GLN A 177 -35.96 12.25 4.96
C GLN A 177 -34.74 13.12 5.27
N ARG A 178 -34.30 13.17 6.54
CA ARG A 178 -33.05 13.85 6.90
C ARG A 178 -31.89 13.21 6.15
N MET A 179 -31.73 11.88 6.20
CA MET A 179 -30.66 11.17 5.51
C MET A 179 -30.65 11.45 4.00
N SER A 180 -31.81 11.53 3.35
CA SER A 180 -31.92 11.91 1.92
C SER A 180 -31.39 13.32 1.63
N ARG A 181 -31.83 14.35 2.39
CA ARG A 181 -31.35 15.74 2.18
C ARG A 181 -29.85 15.87 2.40
N TRP A 182 -29.33 15.18 3.41
CA TRP A 182 -27.90 15.14 3.70
C TRP A 182 -27.12 14.40 2.60
N SER A 183 -27.65 13.29 2.09
CA SER A 183 -27.06 12.53 0.99
C SER A 183 -26.90 13.37 -0.28
N VAL A 184 -27.93 14.14 -0.65
CA VAL A 184 -27.85 15.01 -1.82
C VAL A 184 -26.79 16.09 -1.64
N THR A 185 -26.81 16.81 -0.51
CA THR A 185 -25.91 17.95 -0.30
C THR A 185 -24.44 17.50 -0.22
N TRP A 186 -24.15 16.45 0.56
CA TRP A 186 -22.79 15.93 0.71
C TRP A 186 -22.33 15.11 -0.50
N GLY A 187 -23.23 14.39 -1.17
CA GLY A 187 -22.94 13.67 -2.40
C GLY A 187 -22.48 14.60 -3.50
N VAL A 188 -23.14 15.76 -3.66
CA VAL A 188 -22.71 16.80 -4.62
C VAL A 188 -21.34 17.35 -4.24
N LEU A 189 -21.06 17.62 -2.96
CA LEU A 189 -19.74 18.10 -2.53
C LEU A 189 -18.63 17.09 -2.82
N ILE A 190 -18.86 15.80 -2.57
CA ILE A 190 -17.87 14.74 -2.87
C ILE A 190 -17.68 14.59 -4.39
N LEU A 191 -18.76 14.72 -5.16
CA LEU A 191 -18.69 14.71 -6.63
C LEU A 191 -17.80 15.85 -7.13
N VAL A 192 -18.04 17.08 -6.67
CA VAL A 192 -17.22 18.25 -7.03
C VAL A 192 -15.76 18.06 -6.62
N TYR A 193 -15.51 17.58 -5.40
CA TYR A 193 -14.17 17.23 -4.93
C TYR A 193 -13.49 16.21 -5.85
N GLY A 194 -14.20 15.16 -6.26
CA GLY A 194 -13.70 14.16 -7.20
C GLY A 194 -13.38 14.73 -8.56
N LEU A 195 -14.22 15.62 -9.09
CA LEU A 195 -13.98 16.31 -10.36
C LEU A 195 -12.76 17.23 -10.28
N ILE A 196 -12.58 17.97 -9.18
CA ILE A 196 -11.39 18.79 -8.95
C ILE A 196 -10.12 17.92 -8.99
N TRP A 197 -10.11 16.80 -8.25
CA TRP A 197 -8.99 15.87 -8.28
C TRP A 197 -8.74 15.28 -9.66
N LEU A 198 -9.80 14.91 -10.37
CA LEU A 198 -9.70 14.38 -11.72
C LEU A 198 -9.01 15.40 -12.66
N VAL A 199 -9.44 16.66 -12.62
CA VAL A 199 -8.85 17.75 -13.41
C VAL A 199 -7.39 17.99 -13.02
N VAL A 200 -7.07 18.04 -11.72
CA VAL A 200 -5.69 18.24 -11.24
C VAL A 200 -4.77 17.09 -11.69
N LEU A 201 -5.23 15.85 -11.59
CA LEU A 201 -4.44 14.67 -11.98
C LEU A 201 -4.26 14.59 -13.49
N LEU A 202 -5.29 14.91 -14.28
CA LEU A 202 -5.20 15.03 -15.74
C LEU A 202 -4.23 16.14 -16.15
N ALA A 203 -4.31 17.31 -15.52
CA ALA A 203 -3.38 18.40 -15.76
C ALA A 203 -1.93 17.99 -15.42
N GLY A 204 -1.72 17.30 -14.30
CA GLY A 204 -0.42 16.75 -13.92
C GLY A 204 0.09 15.70 -14.91
N LEU A 205 -0.81 14.92 -15.53
CA LEU A 205 -0.45 13.89 -16.50
C LEU A 205 -0.02 14.51 -17.83
N ILE A 206 -0.79 15.48 -18.32
CA ILE A 206 -0.49 16.26 -19.53
C ILE A 206 0.80 17.08 -19.33
N GLY A 207 0.98 17.67 -18.15
CA GLY A 207 2.15 18.45 -17.79
C GLY A 207 3.36 17.65 -17.29
N SER A 208 3.30 16.31 -17.31
CA SER A 208 4.30 15.43 -16.70
C SER A 208 5.74 15.75 -17.14
N ALA A 209 5.95 16.00 -18.43
CA ALA A 209 7.25 16.34 -19.00
C ALA A 209 7.87 17.64 -18.44
N ASN A 210 7.04 18.58 -17.98
CA ASN A 210 7.48 19.87 -17.45
C ASN A 210 7.72 19.86 -15.93
N ILE A 211 7.05 18.95 -15.21
CA ILE A 211 7.08 18.89 -13.74
C ILE A 211 8.33 18.13 -13.25
N LEU A 212 8.67 17.03 -13.92
CA LEU A 212 9.83 16.20 -13.61
C LEU A 212 10.65 16.00 -14.88
N PRO A 213 11.43 17.00 -15.30
CA PRO A 213 12.29 16.85 -16.48
C PRO A 213 13.30 15.73 -16.20
N ALA A 214 13.37 14.75 -17.10
CA ALA A 214 14.41 13.73 -17.06
C ALA A 214 15.77 14.41 -17.26
N THR A 215 16.76 13.99 -16.48
CA THR A 215 18.13 14.55 -16.53
C THR A 215 19.14 13.42 -16.63
N ASP A 216 20.14 13.56 -17.49
CA ASP A 216 21.10 12.48 -17.78
C ASP A 216 21.95 12.06 -16.56
N SER A 217 22.06 12.91 -15.54
CA SER A 217 22.94 12.71 -14.38
C SER A 217 22.30 12.02 -13.18
N HIS A 218 20.97 11.89 -13.10
CA HIS A 218 20.29 11.48 -11.86
C HIS A 218 19.34 10.29 -12.06
N GLN A 219 19.84 9.08 -11.77
CA GLN A 219 19.07 7.83 -11.93
C GLN A 219 17.79 7.78 -11.09
N LEU A 220 17.82 8.29 -9.85
CA LEU A 220 16.65 8.30 -8.96
C LEU A 220 15.57 9.25 -9.50
N VAL A 221 15.95 10.45 -9.92
CA VAL A 221 15.05 11.43 -10.56
C VAL A 221 14.45 10.83 -11.82
N ASN A 222 15.24 10.14 -12.65
CA ASN A 222 14.74 9.48 -13.85
C ASN A 222 13.77 8.34 -13.52
N LEU A 223 14.04 7.54 -12.48
CA LEU A 223 13.12 6.50 -12.03
C LEU A 223 11.78 7.09 -11.56
N LEU A 224 11.83 8.21 -10.81
CA LEU A 224 10.65 8.92 -10.33
C LEU A 224 9.88 9.59 -11.48
N ALA A 225 10.57 10.22 -12.43
CA ALA A 225 10.00 10.83 -13.62
C ALA A 225 9.28 9.79 -14.49
N ALA A 226 9.90 8.63 -14.70
CA ALA A 226 9.28 7.51 -15.42
C ALA A 226 8.11 6.87 -14.65
N GLY A 227 8.14 6.89 -13.31
CA GLY A 227 7.06 6.41 -12.46
C GLY A 227 5.90 7.38 -12.30
N TRP A 228 6.11 8.67 -12.58
CA TRP A 228 5.14 9.73 -12.36
C TRP A 228 3.81 9.53 -13.10
N PRO A 229 3.78 9.15 -14.39
CA PRO A 229 2.53 8.86 -15.09
C PRO A 229 1.73 7.71 -14.46
N ALA A 230 2.40 6.67 -13.99
CA ALA A 230 1.76 5.53 -13.33
C ALA A 230 1.17 5.93 -11.97
N LEU A 231 1.89 6.77 -11.23
CA LEU A 231 1.44 7.39 -9.98
C LEU A 231 0.13 8.16 -10.21
N LEU A 232 0.13 9.08 -11.17
CA LEU A 232 -1.05 9.88 -11.54
C LEU A 232 -2.21 9.01 -12.04
N ALA A 233 -1.92 8.01 -12.88
CA ALA A 233 -2.94 7.07 -13.34
C ALA A 233 -3.58 6.29 -12.18
N GLY A 234 -2.79 5.90 -11.17
CA GLY A 234 -3.31 5.34 -9.93
C GLY A 234 -4.20 6.31 -9.17
N GLY A 235 -3.83 7.59 -9.10
CA GLY A 235 -4.69 8.63 -8.54
C GLY A 235 -6.02 8.73 -9.27
N ILE A 236 -6.00 8.73 -10.60
CA ILE A 236 -7.21 8.77 -11.46
C ILE A 236 -8.07 7.54 -11.19
N GLY A 237 -7.47 6.35 -11.11
CA GLY A 237 -8.16 5.12 -10.72
C GLY A 237 -8.83 5.25 -9.35
N GLY A 238 -8.15 5.84 -8.37
CA GLY A 238 -8.69 6.13 -7.04
C GLY A 238 -9.89 7.07 -7.08
N VAL A 239 -9.85 8.14 -7.88
CA VAL A 239 -10.97 9.06 -8.09
C VAL A 239 -12.16 8.34 -8.73
N ILE A 240 -11.93 7.52 -9.76
CA ILE A 240 -13.03 6.76 -10.40
C ILE A 240 -13.61 5.73 -9.41
N GLY A 241 -12.78 5.09 -8.60
CA GLY A 241 -13.24 4.19 -7.53
C GLY A 241 -14.11 4.91 -6.50
N MET A 242 -13.72 6.13 -6.14
CA MET A 242 -14.46 7.02 -5.25
C MET A 242 -15.83 7.39 -5.82
N LEU A 243 -15.88 7.82 -7.10
CA LEU A 243 -17.13 8.16 -7.78
C LEU A 243 -18.03 6.95 -7.98
N TYR A 244 -17.45 5.78 -8.27
CA TYR A 244 -18.20 4.53 -8.39
C TYR A 244 -18.82 4.10 -7.05
N ASP A 245 -18.07 4.17 -5.94
CA ASP A 245 -18.61 3.86 -4.62
C ASP A 245 -19.71 4.86 -4.21
N LEU A 246 -19.50 6.16 -4.50
CA LEU A 246 -20.51 7.19 -4.28
C LEU A 246 -21.80 6.90 -5.07
N TYR A 247 -21.68 6.63 -6.38
CA TYR A 247 -22.79 6.26 -7.24
C TYR A 247 -23.53 5.04 -6.71
N ARG A 248 -22.78 4.01 -6.29
CA ARG A 248 -23.36 2.76 -5.77
C ARG A 248 -24.17 3.01 -4.51
N ARG A 249 -23.64 3.80 -3.58
CA ARG A 249 -24.32 4.09 -2.31
C ARG A 249 -25.54 4.98 -2.46
N ILE A 250 -25.47 5.98 -3.33
CA ILE A 250 -26.62 6.86 -3.58
C ILE A 250 -27.74 6.11 -4.30
N SER A 251 -27.40 5.33 -5.35
CA SER A 251 -28.40 4.74 -6.25
C SER A 251 -28.99 3.44 -5.71
N PHE A 252 -28.14 2.54 -5.19
CA PHE A 252 -28.57 1.19 -4.80
C PHE A 252 -28.79 1.05 -3.30
N ALA A 253 -27.82 1.46 -2.49
CA ALA A 253 -27.87 1.20 -1.05
C ALA A 253 -28.68 2.25 -0.27
N ARG A 254 -28.78 3.49 -0.79
CA ARG A 254 -29.44 4.65 -0.14
C ARG A 254 -28.99 4.87 1.32
N ASP A 255 -27.76 4.47 1.63
CA ASP A 255 -27.19 4.36 2.97
C ASP A 255 -26.09 5.41 3.22
N PHE A 256 -26.14 6.53 2.48
CA PHE A 256 -25.10 7.54 2.58
C PHE A 256 -25.01 8.12 4.00
N ASP A 257 -23.94 7.76 4.71
CA ASP A 257 -23.61 8.32 6.01
C ASP A 257 -22.39 9.25 5.89
N ARG A 258 -22.43 10.36 6.62
CA ARG A 258 -21.32 11.33 6.71
C ARG A 258 -20.05 10.74 7.29
N GLN A 259 -20.14 9.60 7.97
CA GLN A 259 -18.99 8.88 8.48
C GLN A 259 -18.06 8.41 7.35
N HIS A 260 -18.60 8.15 6.16
CA HIS A 260 -17.85 7.71 4.98
C HIS A 260 -17.13 8.84 4.24
N ILE A 261 -17.33 10.12 4.59
CA ILE A 261 -16.70 11.27 3.90
C ILE A 261 -15.17 11.14 3.88
N LEU A 262 -14.59 10.72 5.01
CA LEU A 262 -13.14 10.56 5.13
C LEU A 262 -12.60 9.40 4.29
N ALA A 263 -13.38 8.34 4.08
CA ALA A 263 -13.01 7.30 3.13
C ALA A 263 -12.87 7.91 1.73
N TYR A 264 -13.87 8.65 1.26
CA TYR A 264 -13.82 9.30 -0.06
C TYR A 264 -12.62 10.25 -0.23
N LEU A 265 -12.28 11.02 0.81
CA LEU A 265 -11.11 11.91 0.79
C LEU A 265 -9.79 11.16 0.59
N VAL A 266 -9.66 9.96 1.17
CA VAL A 266 -8.45 9.15 1.14
C VAL A 266 -8.26 8.43 -0.21
N LEU A 267 -9.34 8.05 -0.90
CA LEU A 267 -9.29 7.19 -2.08
C LEU A 267 -8.34 7.68 -3.21
N PRO A 268 -8.35 8.97 -3.60
CA PRO A 268 -7.41 9.48 -4.61
C PRO A 268 -5.95 9.37 -4.18
N LEU A 269 -5.66 9.65 -2.90
CA LEU A 269 -4.30 9.60 -2.35
C LEU A 269 -3.79 8.17 -2.26
N THR A 270 -4.61 7.23 -1.80
CA THR A 270 -4.23 5.82 -1.80
C THR A 270 -4.06 5.28 -3.20
N GLY A 271 -4.87 5.77 -4.16
CA GLY A 271 -4.71 5.48 -5.58
C GLY A 271 -3.36 5.91 -6.13
N LEU A 272 -2.92 7.15 -5.82
CA LEU A 272 -1.61 7.67 -6.21
C LEU A 272 -0.48 6.73 -5.73
N VAL A 273 -0.46 6.44 -4.42
CA VAL A 273 0.59 5.60 -3.85
C VAL A 273 0.59 4.20 -4.46
N LEU A 274 -0.59 3.64 -4.73
CA LEU A 274 -0.73 2.34 -5.39
C LEU A 274 -0.22 2.34 -6.82
N GLY A 275 -0.48 3.40 -7.58
CA GLY A 275 0.04 3.56 -8.93
C GLY A 275 1.57 3.54 -8.94
N GLY A 276 2.19 4.29 -8.02
CA GLY A 276 3.64 4.29 -7.85
C GLY A 276 4.20 2.93 -7.41
N ALA A 277 3.55 2.28 -6.45
CA ALA A 277 3.96 0.95 -5.99
C ALA A 277 3.87 -0.10 -7.12
N MET A 278 2.82 -0.04 -7.95
CA MET A 278 2.67 -0.92 -9.12
C MET A 278 3.75 -0.66 -10.17
N TYR A 279 4.10 0.59 -10.42
CA TYR A 279 5.23 0.92 -11.29
C TYR A 279 6.54 0.34 -10.77
N LEU A 280 6.87 0.56 -9.50
CA LEU A 280 8.09 0.00 -8.90
C LEU A 280 8.11 -1.53 -8.99
N PHE A 281 6.95 -2.17 -8.86
CA PHE A 281 6.82 -3.61 -9.01
C PHE A 281 7.24 -4.06 -10.41
N ILE A 282 6.64 -3.48 -11.44
CA ILE A 282 6.92 -3.90 -12.81
C ILE A 282 8.33 -3.49 -13.22
N ALA A 283 8.79 -2.29 -12.83
CA ALA A 283 10.16 -1.83 -13.07
C ALA A 283 11.18 -2.80 -12.45
N SER A 284 10.98 -3.21 -11.19
CA SER A 284 11.86 -4.18 -10.52
C SER A 284 11.90 -5.53 -11.24
N GLY A 285 10.75 -6.04 -11.69
CA GLY A 285 10.68 -7.30 -12.44
C GLY A 285 11.31 -7.21 -13.83
N TYR A 286 11.05 -6.11 -14.54
CA TYR A 286 11.61 -5.85 -15.87
C TYR A 286 13.14 -5.73 -15.82
N PHE A 287 13.68 -4.95 -14.89
CA PHE A 287 15.13 -4.80 -14.74
C PHE A 287 15.79 -6.10 -14.28
N SER A 288 15.12 -6.89 -13.43
CA SER A 288 15.60 -8.21 -13.04
C SER A 288 15.68 -9.18 -14.23
N TYR A 289 14.69 -9.12 -15.13
CA TYR A 289 14.70 -9.90 -16.38
C TYR A 289 15.82 -9.45 -17.32
N GLN A 290 16.02 -8.12 -17.50
CA GLN A 290 17.12 -7.60 -18.32
C GLN A 290 18.49 -8.06 -17.81
N ALA A 291 18.72 -8.00 -16.49
CA ALA A 291 19.97 -8.44 -15.89
C ALA A 291 20.29 -9.92 -16.20
N LEU A 292 19.26 -10.75 -16.40
CA LEU A 292 19.41 -12.16 -16.74
C LEU A 292 19.71 -12.38 -18.23
N VAL A 293 19.11 -11.59 -19.12
CA VAL A 293 19.16 -11.81 -20.57
C VAL A 293 20.30 -11.02 -21.25
N SER A 294 21.01 -10.17 -20.51
CA SER A 294 22.19 -9.40 -21.00
C SER A 294 21.93 -8.62 -22.31
N GLN A 295 20.66 -8.25 -22.57
CA GLN A 295 20.29 -7.46 -23.74
C GLN A 295 20.27 -5.97 -23.38
N ALA A 296 20.84 -5.15 -24.28
CA ALA A 296 20.87 -3.69 -24.16
C ALA A 296 19.45 -3.10 -24.01
N PRO A 297 19.31 -1.95 -23.33
CA PRO A 297 18.00 -1.45 -22.93
C PRO A 297 17.28 -0.84 -24.13
N LEU A 298 16.12 -1.39 -24.51
CA LEU A 298 15.30 -0.82 -25.58
C LEU A 298 13.87 -0.44 -25.16
N VAL A 299 13.44 -0.69 -23.91
CA VAL A 299 11.99 -0.81 -23.65
C VAL A 299 11.46 -0.16 -22.36
N VAL A 300 12.15 0.83 -21.77
CA VAL A 300 11.50 1.67 -20.74
C VAL A 300 10.70 2.82 -21.38
N ASP A 301 11.14 3.30 -22.56
CA ASP A 301 10.48 4.38 -23.29
C ASP A 301 9.55 3.91 -24.42
N ALA A 302 9.40 2.59 -24.58
CA ALA A 302 8.48 2.07 -25.58
C ALA A 302 7.04 2.47 -25.19
N PRO A 303 6.26 3.10 -26.10
CA PRO A 303 4.91 3.55 -25.80
C PRO A 303 4.02 2.44 -25.21
N ALA A 304 4.23 1.19 -25.64
CA ALA A 304 3.52 0.03 -25.12
C ALA A 304 3.76 -0.21 -23.62
N VAL A 305 4.99 -0.01 -23.13
CA VAL A 305 5.34 -0.23 -21.71
C VAL A 305 4.75 0.88 -20.84
N ILE A 306 4.78 2.13 -21.32
CA ILE A 306 4.12 3.27 -20.67
C ILE A 306 2.61 3.01 -20.56
N VAL A 307 1.96 2.54 -21.62
CA VAL A 307 0.53 2.18 -21.61
C VAL A 307 0.24 1.08 -20.60
N ILE A 308 1.09 0.05 -20.50
CA ILE A 308 0.94 -1.01 -19.49
C ILE A 308 1.02 -0.42 -18.07
N TYR A 309 1.97 0.48 -17.80
CA TYR A 309 2.09 1.14 -16.50
C TYR A 309 0.88 1.99 -16.16
N LEU A 310 0.37 2.76 -17.12
CA LEU A 310 -0.83 3.57 -16.97
C LEU A 310 -2.05 2.71 -16.64
N VAL A 311 -2.28 1.64 -17.41
CA VAL A 311 -3.42 0.74 -17.21
C VAL A 311 -3.32 0.03 -15.87
N LEU A 312 -2.16 -0.54 -15.53
CA LEU A 312 -1.99 -1.27 -14.26
C LEU A 312 -2.03 -0.33 -13.05
N GLY A 313 -1.43 0.85 -13.15
CA GLY A 313 -1.55 1.90 -12.13
C GLY A 313 -3.00 2.31 -11.92
N TRP A 314 -3.74 2.53 -13.00
CA TRP A 314 -5.16 2.85 -12.95
C TRP A 314 -6.02 1.74 -12.33
N VAL A 315 -5.83 0.48 -12.77
CA VAL A 315 -6.55 -0.68 -12.21
C VAL A 315 -6.22 -0.84 -10.71
N ALA A 316 -4.96 -0.66 -10.35
CA ALA A 316 -4.52 -0.66 -8.95
C ALA A 316 -5.29 0.38 -8.13
N GLY A 317 -5.30 1.64 -8.59
CA GLY A 317 -6.03 2.71 -7.91
C GLY A 317 -7.54 2.48 -7.81
N PHE A 318 -8.15 1.93 -8.86
CA PHE A 318 -9.59 1.66 -8.93
C PHE A 318 -10.01 0.50 -8.01
N ARG A 319 -9.22 -0.58 -7.94
CA ARG A 319 -9.53 -1.78 -7.14
C ARG A 319 -8.59 -1.96 -5.95
N GLN A 320 -8.62 -1.01 -5.04
CA GLN A 320 -7.81 -1.05 -3.79
C GLN A 320 -8.04 -2.35 -2.99
N GLY A 321 -9.27 -2.88 -2.97
CA GLY A 321 -9.58 -4.17 -2.31
C GLY A 321 -9.03 -5.41 -3.02
N ALA A 322 -8.88 -5.40 -4.35
CA ALA A 322 -8.25 -6.51 -5.07
C ALA A 322 -6.74 -6.54 -4.80
N LEU A 323 -6.16 -5.38 -4.53
CA LEU A 323 -4.75 -5.24 -4.22
C LEU A 323 -4.36 -5.83 -2.89
N ASP A 324 -5.18 -5.71 -1.84
CA ASP A 324 -4.91 -6.46 -0.61
C ASP A 324 -4.76 -7.97 -0.88
N GLY A 325 -5.54 -8.50 -1.82
CA GLY A 325 -5.39 -9.86 -2.33
C GLY A 325 -4.09 -10.10 -3.09
N LEU A 326 -3.75 -9.23 -4.05
CA LEU A 326 -2.53 -9.32 -4.86
C LEU A 326 -1.26 -9.19 -4.02
N THR A 327 -1.17 -8.16 -3.17
CA THR A 327 -0.06 -7.92 -2.24
C THR A 327 0.16 -9.14 -1.34
N ARG A 328 -0.91 -9.73 -0.82
CA ARG A 328 -0.82 -10.95 -0.01
C ARG A 328 -0.24 -12.13 -0.81
N ARG A 329 -0.71 -12.34 -2.04
CA ARG A 329 -0.19 -13.39 -2.93
C ARG A 329 1.27 -13.15 -3.30
N LEU A 330 1.64 -11.90 -3.56
CA LEU A 330 3.00 -11.50 -3.86
C LEU A 330 3.95 -11.86 -2.73
N ILE A 331 3.58 -11.50 -1.49
CA ILE A 331 4.38 -11.81 -0.31
C ILE A 331 4.52 -13.31 -0.14
N GLN A 332 3.43 -14.06 -0.31
CA GLN A 332 3.48 -15.51 -0.26
C GLN A 332 4.42 -16.08 -1.31
N SER A 333 4.44 -15.51 -2.52
CA SER A 333 5.36 -15.88 -3.59
C SER A 333 6.82 -15.55 -3.24
N VAL A 334 7.09 -14.34 -2.72
CA VAL A 334 8.44 -13.91 -2.32
C VAL A 334 8.96 -14.76 -1.15
N ILE A 335 8.16 -14.96 -0.11
CA ILE A 335 8.51 -15.83 1.02
C ILE A 335 8.75 -17.26 0.52
N GLY A 336 7.90 -17.76 -0.39
CA GLY A 336 8.07 -19.07 -1.01
C GLY A 336 9.40 -19.18 -1.76
N PHE A 337 9.74 -18.19 -2.57
CA PHE A 337 10.98 -18.11 -3.32
C PHE A 337 12.21 -18.09 -2.41
N PHE A 338 12.23 -17.23 -1.39
CA PHE A 338 13.33 -17.20 -0.43
C PHE A 338 13.44 -18.51 0.33
N ARG A 339 12.32 -19.12 0.71
CA ARG A 339 12.31 -20.44 1.33
C ARG A 339 12.90 -21.50 0.40
N SER A 340 12.59 -21.47 -0.90
CA SER A 340 13.20 -22.33 -1.91
C SER A 340 14.71 -22.10 -2.04
N ILE A 341 15.18 -20.85 -2.08
CA ILE A 341 16.62 -20.56 -2.12
C ILE A 341 17.32 -21.07 -0.85
N LEU A 342 16.78 -20.77 0.34
CA LEU A 342 17.31 -21.24 1.61
C LEU A 342 17.36 -22.76 1.67
N SER A 343 16.36 -23.43 1.09
CA SER A 343 16.30 -24.89 1.00
C SER A 343 17.39 -25.48 0.12
N LEU A 344 17.79 -24.77 -0.94
CA LEU A 344 18.91 -25.17 -1.81
C LEU A 344 20.27 -24.94 -1.13
N LEU A 345 20.39 -23.89 -0.30
CA LEU A 345 21.63 -23.54 0.40
C LEU A 345 21.86 -24.38 1.67
N SER A 346 20.81 -24.87 2.33
CA SER A 346 20.93 -25.64 3.58
C SER A 346 19.89 -26.76 3.67
N PRO A 347 20.24 -27.99 3.23
CA PRO A 347 19.38 -29.16 3.35
C PRO A 347 19.02 -29.49 4.81
N LYS A 348 19.90 -29.16 5.76
CA LYS A 348 19.64 -29.34 7.21
C LYS A 348 18.46 -28.49 7.70
N LEU A 349 18.29 -27.28 7.15
CA LEU A 349 17.20 -26.39 7.55
C LEU A 349 15.83 -26.90 7.08
N LEU A 350 15.78 -27.65 5.97
CA LEU A 350 14.58 -28.35 5.52
C LEU A 350 14.20 -29.49 6.46
N TRP A 351 15.19 -30.27 6.89
CA TRP A 351 14.97 -31.42 7.79
C TRP A 351 14.41 -30.98 9.15
N ASP A 352 14.93 -29.90 9.73
CA ASP A 352 14.44 -29.33 10.99
C ASP A 352 13.05 -28.69 10.88
N GLN A 353 12.63 -28.25 9.69
CA GLN A 353 11.29 -27.72 9.48
C GLN A 353 10.25 -28.82 9.27
N ALA A 354 10.60 -29.89 8.57
CA ALA A 354 9.74 -31.06 8.40
C ALA A 354 9.42 -31.67 9.77
N SER A 355 10.45 -31.89 10.60
CA SER A 355 10.28 -32.43 11.95
C SER A 355 9.40 -31.55 12.84
N ARG A 356 9.49 -30.22 12.73
CA ARG A 356 8.60 -29.29 13.45
C ARG A 356 7.16 -29.32 12.97
N ALA A 357 6.92 -29.48 11.67
CA ALA A 357 5.57 -29.56 11.12
C ALA A 357 4.87 -30.84 11.60
N ASP A 358 5.59 -31.96 11.59
CA ASP A 358 5.10 -33.24 12.11
C ASP A 358 4.76 -33.14 13.60
N ALA A 359 5.67 -32.57 14.41
CA ALA A 359 5.44 -32.36 15.84
C ALA A 359 4.20 -31.48 16.14
N LEU A 360 3.96 -30.43 15.34
CA LEU A 360 2.78 -29.58 15.50
C LEU A 360 1.48 -30.28 15.10
N SER A 361 1.51 -31.14 14.08
CA SER A 361 0.34 -31.94 13.69
C SER A 361 -0.02 -32.95 14.77
N GLU A 362 0.98 -33.55 15.43
CA GLU A 362 0.79 -34.50 16.52
C GLU A 362 0.19 -33.82 17.76
N ILE A 363 0.67 -32.62 18.12
CA ILE A 363 0.09 -31.81 19.20
C ILE A 363 -1.37 -31.43 18.87
N ALA A 364 -1.68 -31.09 17.62
CA ALA A 364 -3.05 -30.77 17.21
C ALA A 364 -3.99 -31.97 17.33
N GLN A 365 -3.55 -33.16 16.90
CA GLN A 365 -4.28 -34.41 17.09
C GLN A 365 -4.50 -34.73 18.58
N GLN A 366 -3.46 -34.60 19.40
CA GLN A 366 -3.59 -34.79 20.85
C GLN A 366 -4.61 -33.82 21.45
N ARG A 367 -4.61 -32.56 21.02
CA ARG A 367 -5.58 -31.56 21.50
C ARG A 367 -7.02 -31.88 21.10
N GLU A 368 -7.25 -32.49 19.94
CA GLU A 368 -8.58 -33.00 19.57
C GLU A 368 -8.99 -34.21 20.42
N LEU A 369 -8.03 -35.09 20.73
CA LEU A 369 -8.25 -36.25 21.60
C LEU A 369 -8.62 -35.86 23.04
N PHE A 370 -8.00 -34.79 23.56
CA PHE A 370 -8.24 -34.26 24.91
C PHE A 370 -9.30 -33.15 24.95
N ARG A 371 -10.03 -32.93 23.85
CA ARG A 371 -11.17 -32.01 23.88
C ARG A 371 -12.21 -32.63 24.81
N PRO A 372 -12.52 -31.99 25.97
CA PRO A 372 -13.50 -32.56 26.89
C PRO A 372 -14.79 -32.79 26.11
N LEU A 373 -15.30 -34.02 26.19
CA LEU A 373 -16.68 -34.33 25.85
C LEU A 373 -17.52 -33.52 26.84
N ASP A 374 -17.78 -32.26 26.48
CA ASP A 374 -18.78 -31.47 27.16
C ASP A 374 -20.08 -32.25 27.01
N ARG A 375 -20.47 -32.81 28.15
CA ARG A 375 -21.58 -33.71 28.38
C ARG A 375 -22.87 -33.06 27.89
N ASP A 376 -23.57 -33.80 27.05
CA ASP A 376 -25.03 -33.71 26.95
C ASP A 376 -25.70 -33.93 28.31
#